data_AF-A0AAR5QG46-F1
#
_entry.id   AF-A0AAR5QG46-F1
#
_cell.length_a   1.000
_cell.length_b   1.000
_cell.length_c   1.000
_cell.angle_alpha   90.00
_cell.angle_beta   90.00
_cell.angle_gamma   90.00
#
_symmetry.space_group_name_H-M   'P 1'
#
loop_
_entity.id
_entity.type
_entity.pdbx_description
1 polymer ?
#
loop_
_entity_poly.entity_id
_entity_poly.type
_entity_poly.pdbx_seq_one_letter_code
_entity_poly.pdbx_strand_id
1 'polypeptide(L)'
;MLLSEPQRALISTIEATHTKIKESEIELETKAQYPEIGSDAAAKKWKQVTLDTSKQNVGSQIAAMNAATAQVVTLTLAQDEVDHHAVGAAITTIGSNLPEMTREVKKIIAFTDDQNMGDKLLDATRHLCKAFSDLLRAAEPESKEPKQSLLNAASRVGDASTQVLATIGEDTAENKELQDLLMSLAKAVANTTAALVLKAKNIASTCDDQQTQNR
;
A
#
# COMPACT_ATOMS: atom_id res chain seq x y z
N MET A 1 24.24 18.67 3.74
CA MET A 1 24.68 18.20 2.40
C MET A 1 23.77 18.82 1.37
N LEU A 2 24.24 19.05 0.15
CA LEU A 2 23.38 19.52 -0.95
C LEU A 2 22.66 18.29 -1.53
N LEU A 3 21.32 18.27 -1.50
CA LEU A 3 20.51 17.24 -2.16
C LEU A 3 20.82 17.18 -3.66
N SER A 4 20.95 15.97 -4.22
CA SER A 4 21.06 15.79 -5.67
C SER A 4 19.75 16.16 -6.39
N GLU A 5 19.81 16.47 -7.68
CA GLU A 5 18.62 16.82 -8.47
C GLU A 5 17.56 15.68 -8.48
N PRO A 6 17.93 14.39 -8.65
CA PRO A 6 16.98 13.29 -8.53
C PRO A 6 16.32 13.18 -7.14
N GLN A 7 17.06 13.45 -6.07
CA GLN A 7 16.51 13.41 -4.71
C GLN A 7 15.55 14.57 -4.44
N ARG A 8 15.82 15.78 -4.95
CA ARG A 8 14.87 16.90 -4.84
C ARG A 8 13.59 16.64 -5.62
N ALA A 9 13.70 16.08 -6.83
CA ALA A 9 12.54 15.68 -7.63
C ALA A 9 11.70 14.62 -6.91
N LEU A 10 12.35 13.64 -6.27
CA LEU A 10 11.69 12.63 -5.46
C LEU A 10 10.96 13.24 -4.26
N ILE A 11 11.59 14.16 -3.51
CA ILE A 11 10.96 14.86 -2.38
C ILE A 11 9.71 15.62 -2.84
N SER A 12 9.82 16.38 -3.95
CA SER A 12 8.67 17.09 -4.51
C SER A 12 7.54 16.13 -4.92
N THR A 13 7.88 14.95 -5.43
CA THR A 13 6.90 13.91 -5.79
C THR A 13 6.23 13.32 -4.55
N ILE A 14 6.98 13.08 -3.49
CA ILE A 14 6.49 12.61 -2.18
C ILE A 14 5.53 13.64 -1.58
N GLU A 15 5.90 14.92 -1.54
CA GLU A 15 5.08 16.01 -1.01
C GLU A 15 3.77 16.19 -1.80
N ALA A 16 3.84 16.17 -3.13
CA ALA A 16 2.67 16.22 -3.99
C ALA A 16 1.73 15.03 -3.75
N THR A 17 2.30 13.84 -3.56
CA THR A 17 1.51 12.63 -3.28
C THR A 17 0.87 12.69 -1.89
N HIS A 18 1.61 13.12 -0.87
CA HIS A 18 1.05 13.35 0.47
C HIS A 18 -0.12 14.31 0.47
N THR A 19 -0.03 15.40 -0.30
CA THR A 19 -1.12 16.37 -0.45
C THR A 19 -2.37 15.69 -1.00
N LYS A 20 -2.24 14.90 -2.07
CA LYS A 20 -3.36 14.14 -2.65
C LYS A 20 -3.96 13.11 -1.69
N ILE A 21 -3.12 12.44 -0.89
CA ILE A 21 -3.61 11.49 0.12
C ILE A 21 -4.46 12.21 1.16
N LYS A 22 -3.97 13.34 1.66
CA LYS A 22 -4.68 14.15 2.65
C LYS A 22 -6.00 14.70 2.10
N GLU A 23 -6.00 15.19 0.87
CA GLU A 23 -7.22 15.60 0.17
C GLU A 23 -8.22 14.43 0.05
N SER A 24 -7.73 13.25 -0.33
CA SER A 24 -8.56 12.05 -0.43
C SER A 24 -9.13 11.60 0.92
N GLU A 25 -8.38 11.72 2.02
CA GLU A 25 -8.88 11.47 3.38
C GLU A 25 -10.00 12.44 3.77
N ILE A 26 -9.84 13.73 3.48
CA ILE A 26 -10.86 14.74 3.75
C ILE A 26 -12.12 14.48 2.89
N GLU A 27 -11.93 14.11 1.62
CA GLU A 27 -13.04 13.78 0.73
C GLU A 27 -13.82 12.56 1.20
N LEU A 28 -13.16 11.56 1.79
CA LEU A 28 -13.82 10.38 2.37
C LEU A 28 -14.78 10.75 3.52
N GLU A 29 -14.50 11.81 4.28
CA GLU A 29 -15.37 12.28 5.37
C GLU A 29 -16.63 13.00 4.85
N THR A 30 -16.62 13.43 3.59
CA THR A 30 -17.75 14.14 2.99
C THR A 30 -18.79 13.16 2.48
N LYS A 31 -20.02 13.25 3.00
CA LYS A 31 -21.16 12.47 2.48
C LYS A 31 -21.31 12.68 0.99
N ALA A 32 -21.28 11.58 0.24
CA ALA A 32 -21.48 11.63 -1.19
C ALA A 32 -22.94 11.98 -1.50
N GLN A 33 -23.15 13.00 -2.33
CA GLN A 33 -24.46 13.36 -2.84
C GLN A 33 -24.64 12.69 -4.20
N TYR A 34 -25.51 11.69 -4.27
CA TYR A 34 -25.91 11.06 -5.51
C TYR A 34 -27.34 11.46 -5.86
N PRO A 35 -27.69 11.60 -7.15
CA PRO A 35 -29.08 11.80 -7.56
C PRO A 35 -29.97 10.70 -6.99
N GLU A 36 -31.22 11.04 -6.62
CA GLU A 36 -32.20 10.02 -6.22
C GLU A 36 -32.43 9.08 -7.39
N ILE A 37 -31.94 7.85 -7.25
CA ILE A 37 -32.17 6.80 -8.23
C ILE A 37 -33.58 6.26 -7.98
N GLY A 38 -34.40 6.18 -9.03
CA GLY A 38 -35.75 5.63 -8.96
C GLY A 38 -35.78 4.22 -8.37
N SER A 39 -36.97 3.73 -8.02
CA SER A 39 -37.16 2.37 -7.49
C SER A 39 -37.48 1.32 -8.57
N ASP A 40 -37.39 1.70 -9.84
CA ASP A 40 -37.71 0.86 -10.99
C ASP A 40 -36.62 -0.20 -11.27
N ALA A 41 -36.97 -1.19 -12.10
CA ALA A 41 -36.07 -2.30 -12.42
C ALA A 41 -34.77 -1.85 -13.09
N ALA A 42 -34.80 -0.78 -13.91
CA ALA A 42 -33.61 -0.26 -14.57
C ALA A 42 -32.70 0.45 -13.56
N ALA A 43 -33.26 1.23 -12.65
CA ALA A 43 -32.53 1.86 -11.54
C ALA A 43 -31.83 0.84 -10.62
N LYS A 44 -32.53 -0.23 -10.22
CA LYS A 44 -31.93 -1.30 -9.41
C LYS A 44 -30.78 -1.98 -10.14
N LYS A 45 -30.96 -2.29 -11.43
CA LYS A 45 -29.91 -2.89 -12.26
C LYS A 45 -28.71 -1.95 -12.42
N TRP A 46 -28.94 -0.67 -12.63
CA TRP A 46 -27.87 0.33 -12.73
C TRP A 46 -27.08 0.45 -11.42
N LYS A 47 -27.78 0.49 -10.27
CA LYS A 47 -27.17 0.52 -8.94
C LYS A 47 -26.26 -0.69 -8.73
N GLN A 48 -26.73 -1.89 -9.11
CA GLN A 48 -25.96 -3.12 -9.01
C GLN A 48 -24.74 -3.12 -9.93
N VAL A 49 -24.90 -2.79 -11.21
CA VAL A 49 -23.77 -2.71 -12.17
C VAL A 49 -22.73 -1.69 -11.73
N THR A 50 -23.18 -0.54 -11.21
CA THR A 50 -22.28 0.51 -10.69
C THR A 50 -21.51 0.00 -9.48
N LEU A 51 -22.18 -0.68 -8.54
CA LEU A 51 -21.54 -1.26 -7.37
C LEU A 51 -20.52 -2.34 -7.75
N ASP A 52 -20.86 -3.25 -8.66
CA ASP A 52 -19.96 -4.31 -9.12
C ASP A 52 -18.74 -3.72 -9.86
N THR A 53 -18.95 -2.71 -10.70
CA THR A 53 -17.86 -2.00 -11.40
C THR A 53 -16.95 -1.28 -10.41
N SER A 54 -17.52 -0.59 -9.41
CA SER A 54 -16.73 0.10 -8.40
C SER A 54 -15.90 -0.85 -7.54
N LYS A 55 -16.42 -2.05 -7.20
CA LYS A 55 -15.63 -3.08 -6.50
C LYS A 55 -14.41 -3.50 -7.32
N GLN A 56 -14.62 -3.86 -8.59
CA GLN A 56 -13.54 -4.25 -9.50
C GLN A 56 -12.47 -3.16 -9.66
N ASN A 57 -12.90 -1.89 -9.73
CA ASN A 57 -11.99 -0.76 -9.83
C ASN A 57 -11.14 -0.61 -8.56
N VAL A 58 -11.76 -0.71 -7.38
CA VAL A 58 -11.04 -0.69 -6.09
C VAL A 58 -10.00 -1.82 -6.05
N GLY A 59 -10.37 -3.04 -6.43
CA GLY A 59 -9.45 -4.17 -6.53
C GLY A 59 -8.25 -3.89 -7.43
N SER A 60 -8.51 -3.36 -8.62
CA SER A 60 -7.48 -3.04 -9.61
C SER A 60 -6.52 -1.93 -9.14
N GLN A 61 -7.07 -0.87 -8.53
CA GLN A 61 -6.28 0.23 -8.00
C GLN A 61 -5.41 -0.21 -6.82
N ILE A 62 -5.95 -1.02 -5.91
CA ILE A 62 -5.19 -1.59 -4.79
C ILE A 62 -4.05 -2.47 -5.32
N ALA A 63 -4.32 -3.33 -6.30
CA ALA A 63 -3.29 -4.17 -6.90
C ALA A 63 -2.14 -3.33 -7.50
N ALA A 64 -2.46 -2.27 -8.24
CA ALA A 64 -1.47 -1.35 -8.79
C ALA A 64 -0.64 -0.65 -7.70
N MET A 65 -1.28 -0.19 -6.62
CA MET A 65 -0.59 0.48 -5.51
C MET A 65 0.26 -0.49 -4.68
N ASN A 66 -0.19 -1.73 -4.48
CA ASN A 66 0.60 -2.78 -3.81
C ASN A 66 1.84 -3.15 -4.64
N ALA A 67 1.69 -3.26 -5.96
CA ALA A 67 2.83 -3.48 -6.86
C ALA A 67 3.82 -2.30 -6.81
N ALA A 68 3.33 -1.07 -6.83
CA ALA A 68 4.17 0.13 -6.68
C ALA A 68 4.85 0.18 -5.30
N THR A 69 4.17 -0.22 -4.23
CA THR A 69 4.75 -0.33 -2.88
C THR A 69 5.91 -1.32 -2.85
N ALA A 70 5.73 -2.50 -3.47
CA ALA A 70 6.80 -3.48 -3.59
C ALA A 70 8.00 -2.91 -4.36
N GLN A 71 7.76 -2.17 -5.45
CA GLN A 71 8.82 -1.49 -6.20
C GLN A 71 9.57 -0.46 -5.36
N VAL A 72 8.87 0.39 -4.61
CA VAL A 72 9.48 1.37 -3.68
C VAL A 72 10.41 0.65 -2.71
N VAL A 73 9.94 -0.44 -2.10
CA VAL A 73 10.75 -1.26 -1.17
C VAL A 73 11.97 -1.85 -1.86
N THR A 74 11.80 -2.51 -3.00
CA THR A 74 12.90 -3.16 -3.73
C THR A 74 13.97 -2.16 -4.16
N LEU A 75 13.55 -1.03 -4.72
CA LEU A 75 14.47 0.01 -5.23
C LEU A 75 15.19 0.75 -4.11
N THR A 76 14.52 1.00 -2.98
CA THR A 76 15.11 1.72 -1.84
C THR A 76 16.04 0.83 -1.01
N LEU A 77 15.79 -0.48 -0.98
CA LEU A 77 16.60 -1.44 -0.24
C LEU A 77 17.75 -2.05 -1.05
N ALA A 78 17.87 -1.70 -2.33
CA ALA A 78 19.00 -2.12 -3.17
C ALA A 78 20.34 -1.83 -2.48
N GLN A 79 21.31 -2.73 -2.69
CA GLN A 79 22.66 -2.60 -2.12
C GLN A 79 23.53 -1.60 -2.89
N ASP A 80 23.16 -1.32 -4.13
CA ASP A 80 23.79 -0.34 -5.02
C ASP A 80 23.16 1.05 -4.86
N GLU A 81 23.50 1.97 -5.77
CA GLU A 81 22.92 3.32 -5.81
C GLU A 81 21.40 3.27 -6.00
N VAL A 82 20.66 3.99 -5.15
CA VAL A 82 19.19 4.04 -5.21
C VAL A 82 18.74 4.83 -6.43
N ASP A 83 17.97 4.20 -7.31
CA ASP A 83 17.32 4.88 -8.44
C ASP A 83 16.12 5.71 -7.95
N HIS A 84 16.41 6.94 -7.55
CA HIS A 84 15.40 7.89 -7.09
C HIS A 84 14.36 8.24 -8.16
N HIS A 85 14.66 8.08 -9.45
CA HIS A 85 13.67 8.30 -10.52
C HIS A 85 12.65 7.16 -10.57
N ALA A 86 13.12 5.91 -10.53
CA ALA A 86 12.24 4.75 -10.48
C ALA A 86 11.38 4.72 -9.21
N VAL A 87 11.95 5.10 -8.05
CA VAL A 87 11.17 5.26 -6.81
C VAL A 87 10.08 6.34 -6.98
N GLY A 88 10.42 7.49 -7.56
CA GLY A 88 9.45 8.56 -7.83
C GLY A 88 8.32 8.15 -8.78
N ALA A 89 8.62 7.34 -9.79
CA ALA A 89 7.61 6.78 -10.69
C ALA A 89 6.62 5.87 -9.96
N ALA A 90 7.13 4.96 -9.11
CA ALA A 90 6.28 4.10 -8.29
C ALA A 90 5.39 4.91 -7.32
N ILE A 91 5.94 5.94 -6.68
CA ILE A 91 5.18 6.85 -5.81
C ILE A 91 4.10 7.61 -6.60
N THR A 92 4.39 8.01 -7.84
CA THR A 92 3.41 8.66 -8.72
C THR A 92 2.24 7.72 -9.03
N THR A 93 2.50 6.42 -9.24
CA THR A 93 1.44 5.42 -9.41
C THR A 93 0.54 5.32 -8.17
N ILE A 94 1.11 5.40 -6.96
CA ILE A 94 0.31 5.47 -5.73
C ILE A 94 -0.56 6.74 -5.73
N GLY A 95 0.04 7.89 -6.01
CA GLY A 95 -0.64 9.18 -6.03
C GLY A 95 -1.70 9.37 -7.12
N SER A 96 -1.69 8.55 -8.18
CA SER A 96 -2.74 8.57 -9.20
C SER A 96 -3.90 7.63 -8.87
N ASN A 97 -3.61 6.45 -8.31
CA ASN A 97 -4.63 5.43 -8.03
C ASN A 97 -5.39 5.70 -6.74
N LEU A 98 -4.75 6.27 -5.72
CA LEU A 98 -5.37 6.47 -4.41
C LEU A 98 -6.62 7.37 -4.47
N PRO A 99 -6.61 8.55 -5.12
CA PRO A 99 -7.81 9.38 -5.22
C PRO A 99 -8.96 8.75 -6.02
N GLU A 100 -8.63 7.89 -6.99
CA GLU A 100 -9.64 7.15 -7.73
C GLU A 100 -10.28 6.07 -6.85
N MET A 101 -9.46 5.35 -6.08
CA MET A 101 -9.90 4.32 -5.15
C MET A 101 -10.80 4.86 -4.04
N THR A 102 -10.46 6.01 -3.46
CA THR A 102 -11.35 6.65 -2.46
C THR A 102 -12.69 7.07 -3.07
N ARG A 103 -12.71 7.52 -4.32
CA ARG A 103 -13.96 7.85 -5.05
C ARG A 103 -14.83 6.63 -5.31
N GLU A 104 -14.22 5.51 -5.72
CA GLU A 104 -14.95 4.26 -5.94
C GLU A 104 -15.49 3.67 -4.62
N VAL A 105 -14.71 3.73 -3.54
CA VAL A 105 -15.17 3.37 -2.19
C VAL A 105 -16.41 4.17 -1.78
N LYS A 106 -16.43 5.49 -2.03
CA LYS A 106 -17.61 6.32 -1.73
C LYS A 106 -18.85 5.90 -2.50
N LYS A 107 -18.71 5.46 -3.75
CA LYS A 107 -19.83 4.90 -4.54
C LYS A 107 -20.34 3.62 -3.91
N ILE A 108 -19.44 2.72 -3.48
CA ILE A 108 -19.81 1.47 -2.81
C ILE A 108 -20.58 1.78 -1.52
N ILE A 109 -20.08 2.69 -0.68
CA ILE A 109 -20.74 3.07 0.58
C ILE A 109 -22.12 3.69 0.33
N ALA A 110 -22.29 4.49 -0.71
CA ALA A 110 -23.58 5.13 -0.98
C ALA A 110 -24.61 4.18 -1.60
N PHE A 111 -24.16 3.15 -2.31
CA PHE A 111 -25.04 2.18 -2.95
C PHE A 111 -25.18 0.87 -2.18
N THR A 112 -24.39 0.65 -1.13
CA THR A 112 -24.60 -0.50 -0.25
C THR A 112 -25.78 -0.23 0.69
N ASP A 113 -26.62 -1.25 0.90
CA ASP A 113 -27.72 -1.17 1.85
C ASP A 113 -27.29 -1.54 3.28
N ASP A 114 -26.07 -2.08 3.44
CA ASP A 114 -25.47 -2.44 4.73
C ASP A 114 -24.61 -1.29 5.27
N GLN A 115 -25.17 -0.50 6.19
CA GLN A 115 -24.50 0.62 6.84
C GLN A 115 -23.26 0.17 7.64
N ASN A 116 -23.29 -1.02 8.25
CA ASN A 116 -22.15 -1.53 9.02
C ASN A 116 -20.98 -1.90 8.11
N MET A 117 -21.28 -2.47 6.93
CA MET A 117 -20.26 -2.69 5.90
C MET A 117 -19.71 -1.35 5.38
N GLY A 118 -20.58 -0.36 5.15
CA GLY A 118 -20.17 0.98 4.72
C GLY A 118 -19.20 1.66 5.68
N ASP A 119 -19.50 1.66 6.98
CA ASP A 119 -18.63 2.23 8.03
C ASP A 119 -17.29 1.50 8.12
N LYS A 120 -17.32 0.16 8.09
CA LYS A 120 -16.08 -0.66 8.07
C LYS A 120 -15.21 -0.38 6.85
N LEU A 121 -15.84 -0.23 5.68
CA LEU A 121 -15.12 0.04 4.44
C LEU A 121 -14.47 1.42 4.50
N LEU A 122 -15.19 2.42 5.00
CA LEU A 122 -14.66 3.76 5.21
C LEU A 122 -13.45 3.76 6.15
N ASP A 123 -13.56 3.09 7.30
CA ASP A 123 -12.47 3.00 8.27
C ASP A 123 -11.25 2.24 7.72
N ALA A 124 -11.47 1.12 7.02
CA ALA A 124 -10.39 0.37 6.35
C ALA A 124 -9.69 1.24 5.30
N THR A 125 -10.44 2.03 4.55
CA THR A 125 -9.89 2.90 3.50
C THR A 125 -9.09 4.05 4.09
N ARG A 126 -9.55 4.65 5.20
CA ARG A 126 -8.78 5.66 5.96
C ARG A 126 -7.51 5.06 6.54
N HIS A 127 -7.57 3.83 7.04
CA HIS A 127 -6.39 3.13 7.52
C HIS A 127 -5.37 2.91 6.39
N LEU A 128 -5.83 2.56 5.19
CA LEU A 128 -5.00 2.44 3.99
C LEU A 128 -4.34 3.77 3.59
N CYS A 129 -5.08 4.89 3.57
CA CYS A 129 -4.50 6.22 3.30
C CYS A 129 -3.39 6.59 4.29
N LYS A 130 -3.59 6.32 5.58
CA LYS A 130 -2.56 6.51 6.61
C LYS A 130 -1.34 5.62 6.39
N ALA A 131 -1.55 4.36 6.03
CA ALA A 131 -0.45 3.43 5.74
C ALA A 131 0.38 3.90 4.54
N PHE A 132 -0.25 4.43 3.47
CA PHE A 132 0.48 5.03 2.36
C PHE A 132 1.23 6.29 2.78
N SER A 133 0.64 7.15 3.61
CA SER A 133 1.36 8.32 4.15
C SER A 133 2.60 7.90 4.94
N ASP A 134 2.49 6.91 5.82
CA ASP A 134 3.63 6.37 6.55
C ASP A 134 4.72 5.81 5.63
N LEU A 135 4.33 5.10 4.56
CA LEU A 135 5.24 4.55 3.56
C LEU A 135 6.02 5.68 2.86
N LEU A 136 5.34 6.73 2.41
CA LEU A 136 5.97 7.85 1.70
C LEU A 136 6.98 8.57 2.58
N ARG A 137 6.64 8.80 3.85
CA ARG A 137 7.56 9.38 4.83
C ARG A 137 8.78 8.48 5.07
N ALA A 138 8.58 7.16 5.16
CA ALA A 138 9.69 6.22 5.31
C ALA A 138 10.55 6.10 4.04
N ALA A 139 10.01 6.44 2.87
CA ALA A 139 10.69 6.41 1.58
C ALA A 139 11.44 7.71 1.24
N GLU A 140 11.40 8.72 2.12
CA GLU A 140 12.16 9.96 1.91
C GLU A 140 13.67 9.68 1.82
N PRO A 141 14.38 10.24 0.82
CA PRO A 141 15.80 9.95 0.61
C PRO A 141 16.71 10.45 1.75
N GLU A 142 16.28 11.43 2.53
CA GLU A 142 16.99 11.90 3.73
C GLU A 142 16.44 11.33 5.04
N SER A 143 15.56 10.32 4.97
CA SER A 143 15.01 9.68 6.15
C SER A 143 16.13 9.13 7.04
N LYS A 144 16.12 9.55 8.31
CA LYS A 144 17.02 9.00 9.35
C LYS A 144 16.49 7.70 9.94
N GLU A 145 15.33 7.24 9.49
CA GLU A 145 14.71 6.05 10.01
C GLU A 145 15.45 4.78 9.51
N PRO A 146 15.49 3.70 10.31
CA PRO A 146 16.05 2.44 9.84
C PRO A 146 15.32 1.95 8.58
N LYS A 147 16.03 1.26 7.69
CA LYS A 147 15.43 0.57 6.52
C LYS A 147 14.25 -0.36 6.89
N GLN A 148 14.24 -0.87 8.12
CA GLN A 148 13.13 -1.65 8.68
C GLN A 148 11.83 -0.84 8.81
N SER A 149 11.89 0.48 9.02
CA SER A 149 10.71 1.36 9.08
C SER A 149 9.93 1.31 7.77
N LEU A 150 10.64 1.39 6.63
CA LEU A 150 10.05 1.26 5.30
C LEU A 150 9.39 -0.11 5.10
N LEU A 151 10.06 -1.20 5.49
CA LEU A 151 9.48 -2.55 5.43
C LEU A 151 8.22 -2.70 6.28
N ASN A 152 8.23 -2.12 7.48
CA ASN A 152 7.06 -2.12 8.37
C ASN A 152 5.91 -1.30 7.79
N ALA A 153 6.20 -0.14 7.18
CA ALA A 153 5.20 0.69 6.53
C ALA A 153 4.59 -0.01 5.31
N ALA A 154 5.41 -0.65 4.47
CA ALA A 154 4.93 -1.46 3.35
C ALA A 154 4.08 -2.66 3.80
N SER A 155 4.44 -3.30 4.92
CA SER A 155 3.61 -4.37 5.51
C SER A 155 2.25 -3.84 5.95
N ARG A 156 2.21 -2.68 6.61
CA ARG A 156 0.94 -2.03 6.99
C ARG A 156 0.07 -1.68 5.78
N VAL A 157 0.68 -1.26 4.67
CA VAL A 157 -0.04 -1.04 3.41
C VAL A 157 -0.68 -2.34 2.93
N GLY A 158 0.06 -3.45 2.89
CA GLY A 158 -0.47 -4.75 2.50
C GLY A 158 -1.64 -5.22 3.38
N ASP A 159 -1.51 -5.07 4.69
CA ASP A 159 -2.55 -5.44 5.66
C ASP A 159 -3.82 -4.58 5.49
N ALA A 160 -3.65 -3.26 5.38
CA ALA A 160 -4.76 -2.32 5.17
C ALA A 160 -5.45 -2.54 3.81
N SER A 161 -4.68 -2.80 2.75
CA SER A 161 -5.19 -3.16 1.43
C SER A 161 -6.06 -4.40 1.50
N THR A 162 -5.61 -5.44 2.21
CA THR A 162 -6.36 -6.68 2.43
C THR A 162 -7.66 -6.39 3.18
N GLN A 163 -7.62 -5.55 4.22
CA GLN A 163 -8.81 -5.18 4.98
C GLN A 163 -9.89 -4.51 4.10
N VAL A 164 -9.50 -3.66 3.15
CA VAL A 164 -10.41 -3.04 2.18
C VAL A 164 -11.02 -4.10 1.27
N LEU A 165 -10.20 -4.96 0.66
CA LEU A 165 -10.64 -6.04 -0.26
C LEU A 165 -11.59 -7.04 0.43
N ALA A 166 -11.28 -7.43 1.66
CA ALA A 166 -12.12 -8.28 2.47
C ALA A 166 -13.49 -7.64 2.76
N THR A 167 -13.52 -6.32 2.96
CA THR A 167 -14.77 -5.61 3.27
C THR A 167 -15.68 -5.47 2.04
N ILE A 168 -15.11 -5.29 0.83
CA ILE A 168 -15.90 -5.22 -0.42
C ILE A 168 -16.36 -6.59 -0.95
N GLY A 169 -15.86 -7.67 -0.36
CA GLY A 169 -16.22 -9.05 -0.71
C GLY A 169 -15.45 -9.60 -1.92
N GLU A 170 -14.27 -9.06 -2.21
CA GLU A 170 -13.35 -9.62 -3.21
C GLU A 170 -12.45 -10.73 -2.64
N ASP A 171 -12.33 -10.85 -1.31
CA ASP A 171 -11.72 -12.02 -0.68
C ASP A 171 -12.74 -13.17 -0.58
N THR A 172 -12.62 -14.11 -1.50
CA THR A 172 -13.20 -15.44 -1.32
C THR A 172 -12.48 -16.17 -0.17
N ALA A 173 -13.14 -17.16 0.43
CA ALA A 173 -12.50 -18.00 1.45
C ALA A 173 -11.19 -18.63 0.94
N GLU A 174 -11.15 -18.99 -0.36
CA GLU A 174 -9.95 -19.51 -1.04
C GLU A 174 -8.82 -18.47 -1.11
N ASN A 175 -9.11 -17.20 -1.39
CA ASN A 175 -8.10 -16.14 -1.41
C ASN A 175 -7.46 -15.93 -0.03
N LYS A 176 -8.28 -16.01 1.02
CA LYS A 176 -7.81 -15.88 2.41
C LYS A 176 -6.90 -17.03 2.82
N GLU A 177 -7.28 -18.27 2.50
CA GLU A 177 -6.45 -19.45 2.76
C GLU A 177 -5.11 -19.39 2.01
N LEU A 178 -5.13 -18.94 0.75
CA LEU A 178 -3.92 -18.74 -0.04
C LEU A 178 -3.02 -17.64 0.55
N GLN A 179 -3.60 -16.53 0.99
CA GLN A 179 -2.86 -15.44 1.63
C GLN A 179 -2.20 -15.90 2.94
N ASP A 180 -2.94 -16.62 3.79
CA ASP A 180 -2.42 -17.18 5.04
C ASP A 180 -1.26 -18.16 4.78
N LEU A 181 -1.40 -19.00 3.74
CA LEU A 181 -0.33 -19.90 3.31
C LEU A 181 0.91 -19.11 2.86
N LEU A 182 0.77 -18.13 1.97
CA LEU A 182 1.88 -17.29 1.49
C LEU A 182 2.57 -16.56 2.64
N MET A 183 1.80 -16.02 3.60
CA MET A 183 2.32 -15.34 4.78
C MET A 183 3.10 -16.30 5.69
N SER A 184 2.60 -17.53 5.87
CA SER A 184 3.30 -18.57 6.63
C SER A 184 4.63 -18.95 5.99
N LEU A 185 4.66 -19.07 4.65
CA LEU A 185 5.87 -19.37 3.88
C LEU A 185 6.88 -18.23 3.96
N ALA A 186 6.43 -16.99 3.78
CA ALA A 186 7.28 -15.81 3.90
C ALA A 186 7.93 -15.70 5.30
N LYS A 187 7.16 -15.95 6.37
CA LYS A 187 7.69 -16.02 7.74
C LYS A 187 8.72 -17.14 7.91
N ALA A 188 8.47 -18.33 7.35
CA ALA A 188 9.41 -19.44 7.40
C ALA A 188 10.74 -19.10 6.69
N VAL A 189 10.66 -18.47 5.51
CA VAL A 189 11.82 -17.98 4.78
C VAL A 189 12.58 -16.94 5.59
N ALA A 190 11.90 -15.93 6.13
CA ALA A 190 12.53 -14.88 6.95
C ALA A 190 13.25 -15.45 8.17
N ASN A 191 12.63 -16.38 8.90
CA ASN A 191 13.22 -17.04 10.07
C ASN A 191 14.45 -17.88 9.68
N THR A 192 14.38 -18.61 8.58
CA THR A 192 15.50 -19.42 8.09
C THR A 192 16.67 -18.54 7.64
N THR A 193 16.39 -17.44 6.95
CA THR A 193 17.39 -16.44 6.56
C THR A 193 18.02 -15.78 7.79
N ALA A 194 17.24 -15.42 8.81
CA ALA A 194 17.78 -14.88 10.06
C ALA A 194 18.72 -15.87 10.76
N ALA A 195 18.34 -17.16 10.82
CA ALA A 195 19.20 -18.21 11.36
C ALA A 195 20.50 -18.39 10.55
N LEU A 196 20.41 -18.29 9.21
CA LEU A 196 21.58 -18.34 8.32
C LEU A 196 22.53 -17.16 8.56
N VAL A 197 22.01 -15.93 8.66
CA VAL A 197 22.81 -14.73 8.94
C VAL A 197 23.50 -14.84 10.31
N LEU A 198 22.81 -15.36 11.33
CA LEU A 198 23.42 -15.60 12.64
C LEU A 198 24.56 -16.63 12.57
N LYS A 199 24.38 -17.73 11.82
CA LYS A 199 25.46 -18.71 11.61
C LYS A 199 26.64 -18.11 10.85
N ALA A 200 26.38 -17.34 9.79
CA ALA A 200 27.42 -16.65 9.03
C ALA A 200 28.21 -15.68 9.92
N LYS A 201 27.52 -14.91 10.77
CA LYS A 201 28.16 -14.00 11.75
C LYS A 201 29.03 -14.75 12.75
N ASN A 202 28.58 -15.89 13.26
CA ASN A 202 29.37 -16.72 14.16
C ASN A 202 30.64 -17.25 13.48
N ILE A 203 30.53 -17.72 12.23
CA ILE A 203 31.70 -18.18 11.46
C ILE A 203 32.66 -17.02 11.19
N ALA A 204 32.15 -15.87 10.73
CA ALA A 204 32.96 -14.68 10.51
C ALA A 204 33.68 -14.21 11.79
N SER A 205 33.05 -14.33 12.96
CA SER A 205 33.66 -13.98 14.26
C SER A 205 34.87 -14.85 14.63
N THR A 206 35.02 -16.01 14.00
CA THR A 206 36.16 -16.92 14.17
C THR A 206 37.26 -16.75 13.10
N CYS A 207 37.08 -15.86 12.13
CA CYS A 207 38.11 -15.55 11.13
C CYS A 207 39.10 -14.51 11.67
N ASP A 208 40.39 -14.81 11.56
CA ASP A 208 41.49 -13.94 12.02
C ASP A 208 41.75 -12.73 11.08
N ASP A 209 41.31 -12.80 9.82
CA ASP A 209 41.48 -11.73 8.84
C ASP A 209 40.29 -10.77 8.84
N GLN A 210 40.55 -9.52 9.23
CA GLN A 210 39.54 -8.48 9.41
C GLN A 210 38.93 -8.01 8.07
N GLN A 211 39.61 -8.21 6.93
CA GLN A 211 39.04 -7.94 5.60
C GLN A 211 38.03 -9.01 5.18
N THR A 212 38.29 -10.28 5.50
CA THR A 212 37.37 -11.38 5.20
C THR A 212 36.18 -11.43 6.17
N GLN A 213 36.36 -11.01 7.42
CA GLN A 213 35.29 -10.94 8.42
C GLN A 213 34.22 -9.87 8.11
N ASN A 214 34.58 -8.81 7.39
CA ASN A 214 33.70 -7.69 7.03
C ASN A 214 33.01 -7.85 5.65
N ARG A 215 33.25 -8.98 4.97
CA ARG A 215 32.61 -9.36 3.70
C ARG A 215 31.55 -10.44 3.95
#